data_AF-A0A7U6RCH7-F1
#
_entry.id   AF-A0A7U6RCH7-F1
#
_cell.length_a   1.000
_cell.length_b   1.000
_cell.length_c   1.000
_cell.angle_alpha   90.00
_cell.angle_beta   90.00
_cell.angle_gamma   90.00
#
_symmetry.space_group_name_H-M   'P 1'
#
loop_
_entity.id
_entity.type
_entity.pdbx_description
1 polymer ?
#
loop_
_entity_poly.entity_id
_entity_poly.type
_entity_poly.pdbx_seq_one_letter_code
_entity_poly.pdbx_strand_id
1 'polypeptide(L)'
;MGNDNTPKQSGVIMFWQENNGTGPSQGLNLPAEGSGERASKTVVASYSKIAMSDIPSASTITLNYRTAPDDWTVRSSIKFRTTHKPASLNRTEYSYLLNTYSVGDFISEGLGLKVIAKQAGPSPQADVKAAHQIDCYVHLSDSIPTD
;
A
#
# COMPACT_ATOMS: atom_id res chain seq x y z
N MET A 1 28.86 6.67 21.20
CA MET A 1 28.07 5.54 21.73
C MET A 1 26.63 5.79 21.36
N GLY A 2 26.16 5.17 20.27
CA GLY A 2 24.74 5.05 19.95
C GLY A 2 24.48 3.56 19.82
N ASN A 3 23.79 2.97 20.81
CA ASN A 3 23.34 1.58 20.71
C ASN A 3 22.18 1.55 19.73
N ASP A 4 22.51 1.36 18.45
CA ASP A 4 21.54 1.22 17.36
C ASP A 4 21.00 -0.22 17.35
N ASN A 5 20.28 -0.57 18.41
CA ASN A 5 19.69 -1.89 18.64
C ASN A 5 18.21 -1.95 18.24
N THR A 6 17.70 -0.93 17.53
CA THR A 6 16.34 -1.00 16.99
C THR A 6 16.33 -2.04 15.88
N PRO A 7 15.56 -3.14 15.99
CA PRO A 7 15.50 -4.14 14.93
C PRO A 7 15.06 -3.43 13.65
N LYS A 8 15.88 -3.52 12.59
CA LYS A 8 15.51 -3.00 11.27
C LYS A 8 14.17 -3.60 10.87
N GLN A 9 13.11 -2.80 10.89
CA GLN A 9 11.79 -3.27 10.48
C GLN A 9 11.80 -3.48 8.97
N SER A 10 11.38 -4.68 8.57
CA SER A 10 11.08 -5.02 7.18
C SER A 10 9.59 -5.30 7.12
N GLY A 11 8.84 -4.37 6.53
CA GLY A 11 7.41 -4.51 6.38
C GLY A 11 7.05 -5.46 5.24
N VAL A 12 5.79 -5.87 5.20
CA VAL A 12 5.24 -6.64 4.08
C VAL A 12 3.90 -6.07 3.65
N ILE A 13 3.70 -5.96 2.33
CA ILE A 13 2.40 -5.67 1.74
C ILE A 13 1.89 -6.94 1.07
N MET A 14 0.71 -7.42 1.48
CA MET A 14 0.05 -8.58 0.88
C MET A 14 -1.19 -8.16 0.09
N PHE A 15 -1.27 -8.67 -1.13
CA PHE A 15 -2.43 -8.52 -2.02
C PHE A 15 -3.16 -9.86 -2.05
N TRP A 16 -4.47 -9.84 -1.76
CA TRP A 16 -5.29 -11.03 -1.68
C TRP A 16 -6.37 -11.02 -2.74
N GLN A 17 -6.49 -12.13 -3.46
CA GLN A 17 -7.67 -12.43 -4.27
C GLN A 17 -8.64 -13.22 -3.40
N GLU A 18 -9.43 -12.50 -2.60
CA GLU A 18 -10.32 -13.16 -1.65
C GLU A 18 -11.57 -13.75 -2.29
N ASN A 19 -11.86 -14.98 -1.90
CA ASN A 19 -13.11 -15.67 -2.14
C ASN A 19 -13.60 -16.22 -0.78
N ASN A 20 -14.56 -15.54 -0.15
CA ASN A 20 -15.14 -15.90 1.15
C ASN A 20 -14.11 -16.13 2.27
N GLY A 21 -13.23 -15.16 2.55
CA GLY A 21 -12.18 -15.28 3.58
C GLY A 21 -10.95 -16.11 3.16
N THR A 22 -11.07 -16.95 2.13
CA THR A 22 -10.00 -17.79 1.59
C THR A 22 -9.46 -17.22 0.27
N GLY A 23 -8.34 -17.70 -0.23
CA GLY A 23 -7.83 -17.34 -1.56
C GLY A 23 -6.32 -17.13 -1.63
N PRO A 24 -5.75 -17.10 -2.83
CA PRO A 24 -4.31 -16.89 -3.00
C PRO A 24 -3.91 -15.47 -2.61
N SER A 25 -2.66 -15.32 -2.18
CA SER A 25 -2.05 -14.03 -1.90
C SER A 25 -0.75 -13.84 -2.64
N GLN A 26 -0.37 -12.58 -2.78
CA GLN A 26 0.88 -12.17 -3.36
C GLN A 26 1.55 -11.14 -2.45
N GLY A 27 2.74 -11.45 -1.93
CA GLY A 27 3.48 -10.58 -1.01
C GLY A 27 4.54 -9.71 -1.69
N LEU A 28 4.72 -8.49 -1.20
CA LEU A 28 5.85 -7.61 -1.48
C LEU A 28 6.58 -7.38 -0.15
N ASN A 29 7.76 -7.99 -0.01
CA ASN A 29 8.65 -7.72 1.12
C ASN A 29 9.32 -6.37 0.90
N LEU A 30 9.39 -5.57 1.96
CA LEU A 30 10.04 -4.27 1.91
C LEU A 30 11.50 -4.40 2.39
N PRO A 31 12.41 -3.61 1.80
CA PRO A 31 13.73 -3.40 2.36
C PRO A 31 13.66 -2.85 3.78
N ALA A 32 14.80 -2.88 4.47
CA ALA A 32 14.92 -2.35 5.82
C ALA A 32 14.61 -0.84 5.88
N GLU A 33 14.06 -0.41 7.01
CA GLU A 33 13.90 1.01 7.35
C GLU A 33 15.22 1.80 7.24
N GLY A 34 15.13 3.06 6.79
CA GLY A 34 16.29 3.94 6.62
C GLY A 34 17.17 3.64 5.39
N SER A 35 16.77 2.67 4.55
CA SER A 35 17.52 2.33 3.33
C SER A 35 17.34 3.35 2.21
N GLY A 36 16.23 4.11 2.20
CA GLY A 36 15.84 4.93 1.05
C GLY A 36 15.43 4.13 -0.19
N GLU A 37 15.41 2.80 -0.08
CA GLU A 37 15.16 1.93 -1.22
C GLU A 37 13.70 2.00 -1.67
N ARG A 38 13.51 1.64 -2.95
CA ARG A 38 12.21 1.52 -3.57
C ARG A 38 11.86 0.05 -3.75
N ALA A 39 10.62 -0.29 -3.47
CA ALA A 39 10.05 -1.60 -3.74
C ALA A 39 8.81 -1.43 -4.63
N SER A 40 8.57 -2.37 -5.53
CA SER A 40 7.36 -2.33 -6.37
C SER A 40 6.84 -3.72 -6.68
N LYS A 41 5.53 -3.80 -6.91
CA LYS A 41 4.84 -5.01 -7.34
C LYS A 41 3.62 -4.66 -8.16
N THR A 42 3.44 -5.35 -9.29
CA THR A 42 2.18 -5.32 -10.05
C THR A 42 1.41 -6.60 -9.78
N VAL A 43 0.12 -6.47 -9.52
CA VAL A 43 -0.82 -7.60 -9.37
C VAL A 43 -2.03 -7.37 -10.27
N VAL A 44 -2.69 -8.46 -10.69
CA VAL A 44 -4.00 -8.33 -11.31
C VAL A 44 -5.00 -7.76 -10.30
N ALA A 45 -5.90 -6.90 -10.73
CA ALA A 45 -6.75 -6.11 -9.86
C ALA A 45 -7.67 -6.97 -8.98
N SER A 46 -7.99 -8.20 -9.40
CA SER A 46 -8.71 -9.15 -8.56
C SER A 46 -8.01 -9.47 -7.22
N TYR A 47 -6.70 -9.22 -7.09
CA TYR A 47 -5.97 -9.19 -5.81
C TYR A 47 -6.11 -7.83 -5.09
N SER A 48 -7.34 -7.35 -4.95
CA SER A 48 -7.63 -5.97 -4.51
C SER A 48 -7.70 -5.78 -3.01
N LYS A 49 -7.71 -6.86 -2.22
CA LYS A 49 -7.64 -6.76 -0.77
C LYS A 49 -6.21 -6.62 -0.31
N ILE A 50 -5.89 -5.48 0.27
CA ILE A 50 -4.54 -5.11 0.66
C ILE A 50 -4.43 -5.26 2.17
N ALA A 51 -3.40 -5.97 2.62
CA ALA A 51 -2.98 -6.00 4.01
C ALA A 51 -1.55 -5.48 4.10
N MET A 52 -1.24 -4.76 5.16
CA MET A 52 0.09 -4.21 5.42
C MET A 52 0.48 -4.58 6.85
N SER A 53 1.71 -5.04 7.05
CA SER A 53 2.27 -5.31 8.38
C SER A 53 3.61 -4.62 8.52
N ASP A 54 3.78 -3.91 9.63
CA ASP A 54 5.06 -3.35 10.07
C ASP A 54 5.75 -2.51 9.00
N ILE A 55 4.96 -1.73 8.25
CA ILE A 55 5.53 -0.87 7.21
C ILE A 55 6.38 0.20 7.90
N PRO A 56 7.64 0.39 7.45
CA PRO A 56 8.54 1.37 8.04
C PRO A 56 7.92 2.76 8.10
N SER A 57 8.34 3.53 9.10
CA SER A 57 7.85 4.88 9.30
C SER A 57 8.25 5.81 8.14
N ALA A 58 7.57 6.95 8.02
CA ALA A 58 7.84 7.99 7.01
C ALA A 58 7.93 7.51 5.54
N SER A 59 7.42 6.31 5.26
CA SER A 59 7.38 5.71 3.93
C SER A 59 6.20 6.23 3.13
N THR A 60 6.32 6.25 1.82
CA THR A 60 5.18 6.52 0.93
C THR A 60 4.82 5.27 0.14
N ILE A 61 3.51 4.99 0.06
CA ILE A 61 2.96 3.85 -0.65
C ILE A 61 1.98 4.40 -1.67
N THR A 62 2.15 4.06 -2.95
CA THR A 62 1.26 4.47 -4.02
C THR A 62 0.65 3.23 -4.64
N LEU A 63 -0.68 3.20 -4.72
CA LEU A 63 -1.42 2.18 -5.44
C LEU A 63 -2.04 2.83 -6.67
N ASN A 64 -1.64 2.37 -7.85
CA ASN A 64 -2.16 2.82 -9.14
C ASN A 64 -3.01 1.72 -9.75
N TYR A 65 -4.14 2.10 -10.31
CA TYR A 65 -5.02 1.19 -11.02
C TYR A 65 -5.02 1.49 -12.52
N ARG A 66 -4.86 0.43 -13.33
CA ARG A 66 -4.80 0.49 -14.80
C ARG A 66 -5.67 -0.58 -15.41
N THR A 67 -6.31 -0.32 -16.55
CA THR A 67 -7.27 -1.23 -17.18
C THR A 67 -6.62 -2.34 -18.01
N ALA A 68 -5.34 -2.23 -18.33
CA ALA A 68 -4.62 -3.29 -19.05
C ALA A 68 -3.13 -3.33 -18.66
N PRO A 69 -2.46 -4.49 -18.76
CA PRO A 69 -1.03 -4.63 -18.49
C PRO A 69 -0.15 -3.67 -19.30
N ASP A 70 -0.44 -3.51 -20.59
CA ASP A 70 0.36 -2.71 -21.52
C ASP A 70 -0.12 -1.25 -21.66
N ASP A 71 -1.23 -0.90 -21.01
CA ASP A 71 -1.73 0.48 -20.95
C ASP A 71 -1.24 1.13 -19.65
N TRP A 72 -0.29 2.05 -19.75
CA TRP A 72 0.27 2.78 -18.61
C TRP A 72 -0.62 3.92 -18.10
N THR A 73 -1.81 4.11 -18.68
CA THR A 73 -2.77 5.12 -18.25
C THR A 73 -3.34 4.78 -16.87
N VAL A 74 -2.94 5.55 -15.86
CA VAL A 74 -3.49 5.45 -14.50
C VAL A 74 -4.90 6.00 -14.48
N ARG A 75 -5.88 5.13 -14.20
CA ARG A 75 -7.31 5.48 -14.12
C ARG A 75 -7.70 5.99 -12.75
N SER A 76 -7.14 5.39 -11.70
CA SER A 76 -7.28 5.86 -10.33
C SER A 76 -6.01 5.59 -9.54
N SER A 77 -5.77 6.40 -8.51
CA SER A 77 -4.66 6.17 -7.58
C SER A 77 -4.97 6.65 -6.18
N ILE A 78 -4.35 6.00 -5.21
CA ILE A 78 -4.31 6.45 -3.81
C ILE A 78 -2.88 6.34 -3.29
N LYS A 79 -2.43 7.40 -2.63
CA LYS A 79 -1.11 7.48 -2.03
C LYS A 79 -1.23 7.67 -0.53
N PHE A 80 -0.55 6.81 0.21
CA PHE A 80 -0.43 6.83 1.65
C PHE A 80 0.95 7.30 2.08
N ARG A 81 1.01 7.92 3.26
CA ARG A 81 2.23 8.13 4.03
C ARG A 81 2.10 7.43 5.37
N THR A 82 3.11 6.66 5.74
CA THR A 82 3.21 6.10 7.10
C THR A 82 3.67 7.18 8.07
N THR A 83 3.12 7.17 9.29
CA THR A 83 3.50 8.11 10.35
C THR A 83 4.82 7.69 11.02
N HIS A 84 5.14 8.27 12.18
CA HIS A 84 6.35 7.96 12.97
C HIS A 84 6.28 6.62 13.71
N LYS A 85 5.28 5.77 13.42
CA LYS A 85 5.13 4.43 14.00
C LYS A 85 4.95 3.41 12.88
N PRO A 86 5.27 2.12 13.12
CA PRO A 86 5.05 1.07 12.14
C PRO A 86 3.58 1.08 11.72
N ALA A 87 3.34 1.10 10.42
CA ALA A 87 1.99 1.18 9.90
C ALA A 87 1.48 -0.20 9.49
N SER A 88 0.21 -0.47 9.80
CA SER A 88 -0.45 -1.71 9.43
C SER A 88 -1.81 -1.42 8.85
N LEU A 89 -2.28 -2.28 7.97
CA LEU A 89 -3.60 -2.19 7.36
C LEU A 89 -4.22 -3.58 7.41
N ASN A 90 -5.41 -3.66 8.00
CA ASN A 90 -6.20 -4.88 7.91
C ASN A 90 -6.58 -5.14 6.45
N ARG A 91 -6.98 -6.38 6.15
CA ARG A 91 -7.31 -6.83 4.80
C ARG A 91 -8.49 -6.02 4.21
N THR A 92 -8.18 -4.90 3.56
CA THR A 92 -9.14 -3.87 3.13
C THR A 92 -9.13 -3.72 1.62
N GLU A 93 -10.31 -3.55 1.02
CA GLU A 93 -10.47 -3.46 -0.43
C GLU A 93 -9.92 -2.14 -0.99
N TYR A 94 -9.20 -2.19 -2.11
CA TYR A 94 -8.72 -1.00 -2.83
C TYR A 94 -9.85 0.00 -3.15
N SER A 95 -10.99 -0.48 -3.67
CA SER A 95 -12.12 0.38 -4.01
C SER A 95 -12.73 1.05 -2.78
N TYR A 96 -12.74 0.37 -1.63
CA TYR A 96 -13.16 0.98 -0.37
C TYR A 96 -12.19 2.08 0.06
N LEU A 97 -10.88 1.83 0.05
CA LEU A 97 -9.87 2.85 0.38
C LEU A 97 -10.00 4.08 -0.54
N LEU A 98 -10.21 3.84 -1.83
CA LEU A 98 -10.36 4.88 -2.85
C LEU A 98 -11.69 5.64 -2.75
N ASN A 99 -12.77 5.05 -2.25
CA ASN A 99 -14.08 5.72 -2.23
C ASN A 99 -14.43 6.32 -0.86
N THR A 100 -13.86 5.81 0.23
CA THR A 100 -14.21 6.22 1.59
C THR A 100 -13.39 7.41 2.08
N TYR A 101 -12.07 7.43 1.81
CA TYR A 101 -11.15 8.39 2.45
C TYR A 101 -10.85 9.60 1.59
N SER A 102 -10.78 10.79 2.17
CA SER A 102 -10.31 12.01 1.52
C SER A 102 -8.80 12.20 1.70
N VAL A 103 -8.20 13.08 0.88
CA VAL A 103 -6.82 13.50 1.10
C VAL A 103 -6.72 14.22 2.44
N GLY A 104 -5.80 13.80 3.30
CA GLY A 104 -5.66 14.28 4.67
C GLY A 104 -6.20 13.32 5.72
N ASP A 105 -7.02 12.34 5.34
CA ASP A 105 -7.62 11.41 6.29
C ASP A 105 -6.63 10.35 6.77
N PHE A 106 -6.82 9.92 8.02
CA PHE A 106 -6.23 8.69 8.53
C PHE A 106 -7.15 7.51 8.22
N ILE A 107 -6.56 6.38 7.83
CA ILE A 107 -7.33 5.16 7.54
C ILE A 107 -7.80 4.54 8.86
N SER A 108 -9.10 4.46 9.12
CA SER A 108 -9.59 3.93 10.40
C SER A 108 -9.30 2.43 10.57
N GLU A 109 -9.24 1.66 9.48
CA GLU A 109 -8.87 0.24 9.55
C GLU A 109 -7.34 0.00 9.56
N GLY A 110 -6.55 1.07 9.56
CA GLY A 110 -5.09 0.99 9.49
C GLY A 110 -4.39 1.85 10.52
N LEU A 111 -3.40 1.29 11.21
CA LEU A 111 -2.56 2.05 12.13
C LEU A 111 -1.55 2.87 11.33
N GLY A 112 -1.46 4.16 11.61
CA GLY A 112 -0.38 5.00 11.10
C GLY A 112 -0.41 5.27 9.59
N LEU A 113 -1.52 5.04 8.89
CA LEU A 113 -1.67 5.35 7.47
C LEU A 113 -2.48 6.62 7.26
N LYS A 114 -1.88 7.61 6.59
CA LYS A 114 -2.53 8.84 6.17
C LYS A 114 -2.60 8.93 4.65
N VAL A 115 -3.75 9.29 4.11
CA VAL A 115 -3.90 9.60 2.68
C VAL A 115 -3.27 10.96 2.39
N ILE A 116 -2.34 11.00 1.44
CA ILE A 116 -1.61 12.23 1.08
C ILE A 116 -1.86 12.70 -0.35
N ALA A 117 -2.30 11.82 -1.24
CA ALA A 117 -2.72 12.18 -2.58
C ALA A 117 -3.68 11.13 -3.13
N LYS A 118 -4.58 11.57 -4.00
CA LYS A 118 -5.51 10.69 -4.72
C LYS A 118 -5.74 11.23 -6.12
N GLN A 119 -5.89 10.32 -7.06
CA GLN A 119 -6.47 10.60 -8.37
C GLN A 119 -7.76 9.77 -8.47
N ALA A 120 -8.90 10.46 -8.46
CA ALA A 120 -10.19 9.81 -8.64
C ALA A 120 -10.54 9.74 -10.13
N GLY A 121 -10.77 8.52 -10.62
CA GLY A 121 -11.51 8.20 -11.84
C GLY A 121 -12.50 7.07 -11.51
N PRO A 122 -13.42 6.68 -12.41
CA PRO A 122 -14.38 5.60 -12.12
C PRO A 122 -13.61 4.30 -11.90
N SER A 123 -13.53 3.84 -10.65
CA SER A 123 -13.13 2.48 -10.31
C SER A 123 -14.23 1.87 -9.44
N PRO A 124 -15.37 1.50 -10.03
CA PRO A 124 -16.36 0.69 -9.35
C PRO A 124 -15.74 -0.64 -8.89
N GLN A 125 -16.34 -1.26 -7.88
CA GLN A 125 -15.84 -2.53 -7.34
C GLN A 125 -15.76 -3.65 -8.41
N ALA A 126 -16.65 -3.64 -9.40
CA ALA A 126 -16.61 -4.58 -10.52
C ALA A 126 -15.33 -4.44 -11.36
N ASP A 127 -14.93 -3.21 -11.67
CA ASP A 127 -13.72 -2.91 -12.44
C ASP A 127 -12.46 -3.34 -11.68
N VAL A 128 -12.48 -3.18 -10.35
CA VAL A 128 -11.39 -3.62 -9.48
C VAL A 128 -11.32 -5.15 -9.40
N LYS A 129 -12.38 -5.89 -9.75
CA LYS A 129 -12.37 -7.36 -9.79
C LYS A 129 -12.07 -7.95 -11.18
N ALA A 130 -11.90 -7.11 -12.19
CA ALA A 130 -11.56 -7.52 -13.55
C ALA A 130 -10.08 -7.93 -13.70
N ALA A 131 -9.68 -8.43 -14.88
CA ALA A 131 -8.28 -8.75 -15.23
C ALA A 131 -7.39 -7.51 -15.46
N HIS A 132 -7.77 -6.38 -14.84
CA HIS A 132 -7.04 -5.11 -14.84
C HIS A 132 -5.82 -5.21 -13.91
N GLN A 133 -5.08 -4.13 -13.69
CA GLN A 133 -3.85 -4.13 -12.90
C GLN A 133 -3.92 -3.16 -11.72
N ILE A 134 -3.26 -3.54 -10.63
CA ILE A 134 -2.89 -2.66 -9.52
C ILE A 134 -1.36 -2.69 -9.40
N ASP A 135 -0.73 -1.53 -9.61
CA ASP A 135 0.70 -1.35 -9.35
C ASP A 135 0.89 -0.73 -7.96
N CYS A 136 1.70 -1.37 -7.14
CA CYS A 136 2.13 -0.89 -5.86
C CYS A 136 3.56 -0.39 -5.94
N TYR A 137 3.78 0.85 -5.50
CA TYR A 137 5.10 1.47 -5.38
C TYR A 137 5.30 1.91 -3.95
N VAL A 138 6.39 1.47 -3.33
CA VAL A 138 6.81 1.87 -2.00
C VAL A 138 8.14 2.59 -2.10
N HIS A 139 8.22 3.74 -1.46
CA HIS A 139 9.46 4.48 -1.27
C HIS A 139 9.68 4.65 0.22
N LEU A 140 10.73 4.01 0.72
CA LEU A 140 11.10 4.08 2.12
C LEU A 140 11.80 5.41 2.42
N SER A 141 11.72 5.84 3.67
CA SER A 141 12.47 7.00 4.15
C SER A 141 13.97 6.71 4.17
N ASP A 142 14.79 7.68 3.76
CA ASP A 142 16.26 7.65 3.88
C ASP A 142 16.72 7.83 5.34
N SER A 143 15.83 8.30 6.22
CA SER A 143 16.12 8.51 7.64
C SER A 143 15.39 7.49 8.50
N ILE A 144 16.12 6.83 9.38
CA ILE A 144 15.55 6.08 10.51
C ILE A 144 14.88 7.10 11.44
N PRO A 145 13.62 6.90 11.87
CA PRO A 145 12.99 7.78 12.86
C PRO A 145 13.82 7.75 14.15
N THR A 146 14.28 8.92 14.59
CA THR A 146 14.82 9.10 15.94
C THR A 146 13.65 9.38 16.88
N ASP A 147 13.38 8.47 17.82
CA ASP A 147 12.49 8.70 18.98
C ASP A 147 12.98 9.88 19.84
#